data_AF-A0A1F3SBQ0-F1
#
_entry.id   AF-A0A1F3SBQ0-F1
#
_cell.length_a   1.000
_cell.length_b   1.000
_cell.length_c   1.000
_cell.angle_alpha   90.00
_cell.angle_beta   90.00
_cell.angle_gamma   90.00
#
_symmetry.space_group_name_H-M   'P 1'
#
loop_
_entity.id
_entity.type
_entity.pdbx_description
1 polymer ?
#
loop_
_entity_poly.entity_id
_entity_poly.type
_entity_poly.pdbx_seq_one_letter_code
_entity_poly.pdbx_strand_id
1 'polypeptide(L)'
;MKVMLLIIAQLLVFQAKANVDVTCILEDCLREGWQTIDTRTGSSTLISCEGGDCELNGWHEEHRGSVITQTYCKTNGCFIDGWTVYRADNGRMIMDVTCQTSFASADCLEFGWVTYMPDRGSYITRCMNGDCRNIGWDVQFQGFAPQPVRCKRGGCFTTGWTVFN
;
A
#
# COMPACT_ATOMS: atom_id res chain seq x y z
N MET A 1 -34.28 48.16 14.05
CA MET A 1 -33.21 47.26 14.52
C MET A 1 -33.07 46.11 13.53
N LYS A 2 -32.01 46.11 12.71
CA LYS A 2 -31.65 45.00 11.82
C LYS A 2 -30.82 44.01 12.65
N VAL A 3 -31.34 42.83 12.92
CA VAL A 3 -30.55 41.72 13.46
C VAL A 3 -30.06 40.91 12.26
N MET A 4 -28.79 41.10 11.91
CA MET A 4 -28.09 40.36 10.88
C MET A 4 -27.69 39.02 11.49
N LEU A 5 -28.40 37.94 11.14
CA LEU A 5 -28.04 36.58 11.56
C LEU A 5 -26.84 36.11 10.72
N LEU A 6 -25.64 36.10 11.31
CA LEU A 6 -24.47 35.42 10.72
C LEU A 6 -24.68 33.90 10.83
N ILE A 7 -24.97 33.26 9.71
CA ILE A 7 -24.88 31.79 9.60
C ILE A 7 -23.40 31.45 9.37
N ILE A 8 -22.69 31.09 10.44
CA ILE A 8 -21.37 30.47 10.33
C ILE A 8 -21.60 29.04 9.87
N ALA A 9 -21.43 28.79 8.57
CA ALA A 9 -21.35 27.45 8.03
C ALA A 9 -20.07 26.79 8.55
N GLN A 10 -20.20 26.01 9.63
CA GLN A 10 -19.15 25.13 10.11
C GLN A 10 -18.94 24.04 9.06
N LEU A 11 -17.97 24.25 8.17
CA LEU A 11 -17.42 23.21 7.32
C LEU A 11 -16.82 22.15 8.26
N LEU A 12 -17.55 21.05 8.45
CA LEU A 12 -17.02 19.83 9.05
C LEU A 12 -15.96 19.29 8.10
N VAL A 13 -14.71 19.70 8.31
CA VAL A 13 -13.56 19.08 7.66
C VAL A 13 -13.42 17.69 8.29
N PHE A 14 -13.98 16.67 7.63
CA PHE A 14 -13.69 15.29 7.95
C PHE A 14 -12.19 15.06 7.71
N GLN A 15 -11.39 15.12 8.76
CA GLN A 15 -9.97 14.76 8.66
C GLN A 15 -9.88 13.24 8.55
N ALA A 16 -9.42 12.76 7.39
CA ALA A 16 -9.03 11.37 7.22
C ALA A 16 -7.94 11.04 8.25
N LYS A 17 -8.13 9.96 9.02
CA LYS A 17 -7.18 9.56 10.06
C LYS A 17 -6.19 8.56 9.50
N ALA A 18 -4.91 8.82 9.65
CA ALA A 18 -3.87 7.86 9.32
C ALA A 18 -4.03 6.60 10.20
N ASN A 19 -4.06 5.42 9.58
CA ASN A 19 -4.12 4.13 10.28
C ASN A 19 -2.79 3.38 10.26
N VAL A 20 -1.99 3.59 9.22
CA VAL A 20 -0.67 2.97 9.06
C VAL A 20 0.30 3.97 8.47
N ASP A 21 1.49 4.05 9.05
CA ASP A 21 2.59 4.85 8.51
C ASP A 21 3.74 3.92 8.10
N VAL A 22 4.26 4.13 6.89
CA VAL A 22 5.36 3.36 6.31
C VAL A 22 6.55 4.27 6.10
N THR A 23 7.74 3.82 6.47
CA THR A 23 9.00 4.55 6.29
C THR A 23 10.04 3.64 5.64
N CYS A 24 10.66 4.12 4.56
CA CYS A 24 11.73 3.40 3.89
C CYS A 24 13.01 3.40 4.74
N ILE A 25 13.69 2.27 4.76
CA ILE A 25 15.01 2.15 5.38
C ILE A 25 16.01 2.77 4.40
N LEU A 26 16.92 3.60 4.93
CA LEU A 26 17.97 4.28 4.14
C LEU A 26 17.45 5.00 2.87
N GLU A 27 16.22 5.52 2.93
CA GLU A 27 15.56 6.22 1.82
C GLU A 27 15.40 5.38 0.53
N ASP A 28 15.39 4.05 0.63
CA ASP A 28 15.17 3.16 -0.51
C ASP A 28 14.41 1.90 -0.09
N CYS A 29 13.07 1.96 -0.17
CA CYS A 29 12.22 0.84 0.24
C CYS A 29 12.48 -0.43 -0.57
N LEU A 30 12.80 -0.29 -1.86
CA LEU A 30 12.80 -1.41 -2.79
C LEU A 30 14.13 -2.17 -2.80
N ARG A 31 15.16 -1.57 -2.21
CA ARG A 31 16.45 -2.21 -1.97
C ARG A 31 16.67 -2.58 -0.50
N GLU A 32 16.30 -1.68 0.41
CA GLU A 32 16.67 -1.78 1.84
C GLU A 32 15.49 -2.20 2.72
N GLY A 33 14.27 -2.26 2.16
CA GLY A 33 13.06 -2.59 2.89
C GLY A 33 12.44 -1.39 3.62
N TRP A 34 11.42 -1.66 4.43
CA TRP A 34 10.66 -0.62 5.11
C TRP A 34 10.12 -1.04 6.47
N GLN A 35 9.82 -0.06 7.30
CA GLN A 35 9.11 -0.25 8.55
C GLN A 35 7.67 0.22 8.41
N THR A 36 6.74 -0.60 8.89
CA THR A 36 5.32 -0.27 9.00
C THR A 36 4.95 -0.06 10.46
N ILE A 37 4.20 1.00 10.77
CA ILE A 37 3.71 1.31 12.12
C ILE A 37 2.19 1.48 12.09
N ASP A 38 1.45 0.67 12.85
CA ASP A 38 0.03 0.94 13.14
C ASP A 38 -0.04 2.14 14.10
N THR A 39 -0.61 3.25 13.63
CA THR A 39 -0.59 4.54 14.33
C THR A 39 -1.50 4.58 15.57
N ARG A 40 -2.38 3.59 15.74
CA ARG A 40 -3.31 3.49 16.89
C ARG A 40 -2.69 2.71 18.04
N THR A 41 -1.90 1.69 17.71
CA THR A 41 -1.32 0.76 18.68
C THR A 41 0.17 0.97 18.91
N GLY A 42 0.86 1.65 17.98
CA GLY A 42 2.32 1.76 17.95
C GLY A 42 3.01 0.45 17.55
N SER A 43 2.26 -0.58 17.15
CA SER A 43 2.81 -1.86 16.71
C SER A 43 3.61 -1.69 15.43
N SER A 44 4.82 -2.24 15.39
CA SER A 44 5.71 -2.17 14.24
C SER A 44 5.93 -3.54 13.59
N THR A 45 6.11 -3.52 12.27
CA THR A 45 6.48 -4.66 11.44
C THR A 45 7.64 -4.21 10.56
N LEU A 46 8.67 -5.05 10.45
CA LEU A 46 9.81 -4.83 9.57
C LEU A 46 9.58 -5.61 8.27
N ILE A 47 9.89 -4.98 7.13
CA ILE A 47 9.83 -5.61 5.82
C ILE A 47 11.22 -5.58 5.22
N SER A 48 11.70 -6.74 4.78
CA SER A 48 13.05 -6.92 4.26
C SER A 48 13.01 -7.49 2.85
N CYS A 49 13.83 -6.94 1.95
CA CYS A 49 13.90 -7.40 0.57
C CYS A 49 14.66 -8.73 0.44
N GLU A 50 14.09 -9.65 -0.33
CA GLU A 50 14.78 -10.88 -0.69
C GLU A 50 15.93 -10.57 -1.65
N GLY A 51 17.13 -11.05 -1.31
CA GLY A 51 18.32 -10.80 -2.11
C GLY A 51 18.68 -9.32 -2.31
N GLY A 52 18.15 -8.41 -1.48
CA GLY A 52 18.35 -6.97 -1.61
C GLY A 52 17.60 -6.30 -2.77
N ASP A 53 16.59 -6.96 -3.33
CA ASP A 53 15.75 -6.41 -4.41
C ASP A 53 14.30 -6.89 -4.25
N CYS A 54 13.46 -6.01 -3.69
CA CYS A 54 12.04 -6.25 -3.51
C CYS A 54 11.25 -6.26 -4.81
N GLU A 55 11.71 -5.56 -5.86
CA GLU A 55 10.98 -5.47 -7.13
C GLU A 55 11.13 -6.76 -7.94
N LEU A 56 12.27 -7.43 -7.82
CA LEU A 56 12.58 -8.64 -8.55
C LEU A 56 12.30 -9.92 -7.77
N ASN A 57 12.66 -9.96 -6.49
CA ASN A 57 12.63 -11.20 -5.69
C ASN A 57 11.48 -11.26 -4.70
N GLY A 58 10.94 -10.10 -4.30
CA GLY A 58 9.92 -9.98 -3.27
C GLY A 58 10.51 -9.69 -1.89
N TRP A 59 9.74 -9.92 -0.84
CA TRP A 59 10.08 -9.51 0.52
C TRP A 59 9.41 -10.40 1.56
N HIS A 60 9.89 -10.33 2.81
CA HIS A 60 9.21 -10.94 3.94
C HIS A 60 8.85 -9.91 5.00
N GLU A 61 7.76 -10.17 5.73
CA GLU A 61 7.35 -9.35 6.86
C GLU A 61 7.74 -10.03 8.16
N GLU A 62 8.41 -9.30 9.05
CA GLU A 62 8.79 -9.73 10.38
C GLU A 62 8.06 -8.92 11.45
N HIS A 63 7.44 -9.63 12.39
CA HIS A 63 6.85 -9.03 13.58
C HIS A 63 7.46 -9.66 14.83
N ARG A 64 8.10 -8.84 15.67
CA ARG A 64 8.76 -9.26 16.92
C ARG A 64 9.78 -10.40 16.73
N GLY A 65 10.61 -10.33 15.69
CA GLY A 65 11.63 -11.35 15.42
C GLY A 65 11.11 -12.62 14.74
N SER A 66 9.83 -12.65 14.35
CA SER A 66 9.24 -13.80 13.66
C SER A 66 8.74 -13.38 12.28
N VAL A 67 9.19 -14.10 11.25
CA VAL A 67 8.64 -13.94 9.90
C VAL A 67 7.20 -14.42 9.89
N ILE A 68 6.28 -13.56 9.45
CA ILE A 68 4.83 -13.83 9.44
C ILE A 68 4.30 -14.09 8.03
N THR A 69 4.88 -13.42 7.03
CA THR A 69 4.50 -13.59 5.63
C THR A 69 5.73 -13.55 4.73
N GLN A 70 5.60 -14.20 3.58
CA GLN A 70 6.58 -14.19 2.51
C GLN A 70 5.89 -13.79 1.21
N THR A 71 6.46 -12.81 0.51
CA THR A 71 5.99 -12.31 -0.78
C THR A 71 6.97 -12.73 -1.87
N TYR A 72 6.43 -13.22 -2.97
CA TYR A 72 7.20 -13.59 -4.16
C TYR A 72 6.70 -12.83 -5.37
N CYS A 73 7.62 -12.24 -6.13
CA CYS A 73 7.28 -11.63 -7.40
C CYS A 73 6.92 -12.69 -8.44
N LYS A 74 6.04 -12.32 -9.37
CA LYS A 74 5.78 -13.08 -10.60
C LYS A 74 6.93 -12.86 -11.60
N THR A 75 6.89 -13.58 -12.73
CA THR A 75 7.99 -13.70 -13.71
C THR A 75 8.66 -12.37 -14.08
N ASN A 76 7.84 -11.37 -14.40
CA ASN A 76 8.15 -9.96 -14.72
C ASN A 76 8.84 -9.13 -13.62
N GLY A 77 8.82 -9.60 -12.39
CA GLY A 77 8.95 -8.73 -11.22
C GLY A 77 7.60 -8.27 -10.68
N CYS A 78 7.61 -7.80 -9.44
CA CYS A 78 6.43 -7.50 -8.65
C CYS A 78 5.57 -6.41 -9.29
N PHE A 79 6.17 -5.31 -9.74
CA PHE A 79 5.41 -4.17 -10.27
C PHE A 79 5.09 -4.24 -11.77
N ILE A 80 5.46 -5.35 -12.43
CA ILE A 80 5.12 -5.63 -13.83
C ILE A 80 4.01 -6.68 -13.89
N ASP A 81 4.22 -7.86 -13.31
CA ASP A 81 3.25 -8.95 -13.40
C ASP A 81 2.39 -9.09 -12.15
N GLY A 82 2.88 -8.60 -11.00
CA GLY A 82 2.28 -8.76 -9.69
C GLY A 82 3.08 -9.68 -8.78
N TRP A 83 2.49 -10.04 -7.64
CA TRP A 83 3.13 -10.84 -6.60
C TRP A 83 2.12 -11.71 -5.86
N THR A 84 2.61 -12.72 -5.16
CA THR A 84 1.79 -13.59 -4.31
C THR A 84 2.36 -13.60 -2.90
N VAL A 85 1.48 -13.50 -1.90
CA VAL A 85 1.85 -13.50 -0.48
C VAL A 85 1.38 -14.78 0.17
N TYR A 86 2.26 -15.41 0.94
CA TYR A 86 2.02 -16.63 1.68
C TYR A 86 2.25 -16.42 3.17
N ARG A 87 1.56 -17.18 4.01
CA ARG A 87 1.93 -17.30 5.42
C ARG A 87 3.23 -18.05 5.54
N ALA A 88 4.15 -17.54 6.36
CA ALA A 88 5.43 -18.20 6.59
C ALA A 88 5.31 -19.52 7.36
N ASP A 89 4.27 -19.66 8.21
CA ASP A 89 4.11 -20.81 9.10
C ASP A 89 3.67 -22.10 8.41
N ASN A 90 2.85 -22.00 7.36
CA ASN A 90 2.24 -23.15 6.70
C ASN A 90 2.17 -23.05 5.17
N GLY A 91 2.73 -21.99 4.58
CA GLY A 91 2.74 -21.80 3.12
C GLY A 91 1.35 -21.56 2.52
N ARG A 92 0.34 -21.21 3.32
CA ARG A 92 -0.99 -20.87 2.81
C ARG A 92 -0.95 -19.53 2.09
N MET A 93 -1.46 -19.48 0.86
CA MET A 93 -1.64 -18.23 0.12
C MET A 93 -2.63 -17.31 0.86
N ILE A 94 -2.20 -16.06 1.10
CA ILE A 94 -2.99 -15.01 1.73
C ILE A 94 -3.63 -14.11 0.67
N MET A 95 -2.84 -13.74 -0.34
CA MET A 95 -3.30 -12.91 -1.44
C MET A 95 -2.49 -13.18 -2.71
N ASP A 96 -3.16 -12.99 -3.85
CA ASP A 96 -2.53 -12.93 -5.17
C ASP A 96 -2.82 -11.56 -5.79
N VAL A 97 -1.76 -10.88 -6.23
CA VAL A 97 -1.82 -9.54 -6.83
C VAL A 97 -1.47 -9.63 -8.30
N THR A 98 -2.26 -8.98 -9.13
CA THR A 98 -2.03 -8.90 -10.58
C THR A 98 -2.07 -7.44 -11.02
N CYS A 99 -1.02 -6.99 -11.69
CA CYS A 99 -0.96 -5.63 -12.22
C CYS A 99 -2.01 -5.41 -13.29
N GLN A 100 -2.61 -4.21 -13.30
CA GLN A 100 -3.48 -3.81 -14.39
C GLN A 100 -2.65 -3.44 -15.62
N THR A 101 -3.19 -3.75 -16.80
CA THR A 101 -2.49 -3.61 -18.07
C THR A 101 -3.16 -2.59 -18.96
N SER A 102 -2.37 -1.82 -19.71
CA SER A 102 -2.84 -1.13 -20.92
C SER A 102 -2.48 -1.96 -22.17
N PHE A 103 -2.95 -1.54 -23.35
CA PHE A 103 -2.75 -2.25 -24.63
C PHE A 103 -1.29 -2.55 -25.00
N ALA A 104 -0.30 -1.99 -24.31
CA ALA A 104 1.13 -2.12 -24.62
C ALA A 104 2.00 -2.71 -23.49
N SER A 105 1.60 -2.61 -22.22
CA SER A 105 2.38 -3.12 -21.08
C SER A 105 1.56 -3.19 -19.79
N ALA A 106 2.04 -4.00 -18.84
CA ALA A 106 1.57 -4.05 -17.47
C ALA A 106 2.51 -3.19 -16.59
N ASP A 107 1.95 -2.23 -15.86
CA ASP A 107 2.68 -1.49 -14.82
C ASP A 107 1.71 -1.22 -13.66
N CYS A 108 1.91 -1.94 -12.55
CA CYS A 108 1.16 -1.76 -11.31
C CYS A 108 1.22 -0.31 -10.82
N LEU A 109 2.34 0.37 -11.05
CA LEU A 109 2.62 1.68 -10.49
C LEU A 109 2.14 2.83 -11.37
N GLU A 110 1.66 2.52 -12.58
CA GLU A 110 0.94 3.44 -13.45
C GLU A 110 -0.58 3.21 -13.37
N PHE A 111 -1.01 1.95 -13.50
CA PHE A 111 -2.44 1.62 -13.67
C PHE A 111 -3.12 1.14 -12.38
N GLY A 112 -2.34 0.66 -11.41
CA GLY A 112 -2.84 -0.03 -10.23
C GLY A 112 -2.88 -1.54 -10.41
N TRP A 113 -3.56 -2.23 -9.50
CA TRP A 113 -3.56 -3.70 -9.44
C TRP A 113 -4.87 -4.23 -8.88
N VAL A 114 -5.15 -5.49 -9.20
CA VAL A 114 -6.22 -6.26 -8.57
C VAL A 114 -5.58 -7.18 -7.55
N THR A 115 -6.11 -7.18 -6.33
CA THR A 115 -5.72 -8.16 -5.31
C THR A 115 -6.87 -9.11 -5.07
N TYR A 116 -6.58 -10.41 -5.10
CA TYR A 116 -7.48 -11.47 -4.71
C TYR A 116 -7.04 -12.06 -3.37
N MET A 117 -7.98 -12.15 -2.42
CA MET A 117 -7.80 -12.88 -1.17
C MET A 117 -8.78 -14.07 -1.15
N PRO A 118 -8.32 -15.32 -0.96
CA PRO A 118 -9.20 -16.49 -0.96
C PRO A 118 -10.41 -16.38 -0.03
N ASP A 119 -10.23 -15.77 1.14
CA ASP A 119 -11.26 -15.66 2.18
C ASP A 119 -12.12 -14.38 2.09
N ARG A 120 -11.74 -13.41 1.23
CA ARG A 120 -12.35 -12.06 1.23
C ARG A 120 -12.75 -11.55 -0.15
N GLY A 121 -12.45 -12.29 -1.22
CA GLY A 121 -12.70 -11.86 -2.59
C GLY A 121 -11.66 -10.87 -3.08
N SER A 122 -12.04 -10.04 -4.05
CA SER A 122 -11.11 -9.13 -4.73
C SER A 122 -11.35 -7.66 -4.38
N TYR A 123 -10.28 -6.89 -4.41
CA TYR A 123 -10.33 -5.43 -4.36
C TYR A 123 -9.40 -4.83 -5.41
N ILE A 124 -9.70 -3.58 -5.78
CA ILE A 124 -9.03 -2.87 -6.87
C ILE A 124 -8.24 -1.72 -6.27
N THR A 125 -6.95 -1.68 -6.54
CA THR A 125 -6.10 -0.52 -6.27
C THR A 125 -5.97 0.30 -7.54
N ARG A 126 -6.09 1.63 -7.44
CA ARG A 126 -5.90 2.55 -8.57
C ARG A 126 -4.89 3.62 -8.22
N CYS A 127 -3.93 3.85 -9.11
CA CYS A 127 -2.98 4.95 -8.96
C CYS A 127 -3.67 6.29 -9.14
N MET A 128 -3.30 7.26 -8.31
CA MET A 128 -3.81 8.62 -8.42
C MET A 128 -3.14 9.32 -9.56
N ASN A 129 -3.93 9.86 -10.49
CA ASN A 129 -3.44 10.52 -11.71
C ASN A 129 -2.41 9.66 -12.48
N GLY A 130 -2.55 8.33 -12.43
CA GLY A 130 -1.63 7.41 -13.09
C GLY A 130 -0.24 7.30 -12.44
N ASP A 131 -0.07 7.72 -11.17
CA ASP A 131 1.24 7.72 -10.53
C ASP A 131 1.18 7.26 -9.06
N CYS A 132 1.36 5.96 -8.84
CA CYS A 132 1.47 5.39 -7.51
C CYS A 132 2.82 5.70 -6.84
N ARG A 133 3.87 6.00 -7.62
CA ARG A 133 5.24 6.18 -7.10
C ARG A 133 5.39 7.51 -6.39
N ASN A 134 4.78 8.57 -6.93
CA ASN A 134 4.97 9.93 -6.44
C ASN A 134 3.74 10.51 -5.73
N ILE A 135 2.54 10.01 -6.02
CA ILE A 135 1.29 10.56 -5.47
C ILE A 135 0.67 9.59 -4.46
N GLY A 136 0.43 8.36 -4.89
CA GLY A 136 -0.20 7.32 -4.10
C GLY A 136 -1.36 6.67 -4.83
N TRP A 137 -2.21 5.96 -4.09
CA TRP A 137 -3.28 5.13 -4.66
C TRP A 137 -4.49 5.05 -3.75
N ASP A 138 -5.64 4.71 -4.34
CA ASP A 138 -6.84 4.36 -3.59
C ASP A 138 -7.10 2.86 -3.67
N VAL A 139 -7.44 2.25 -2.54
CA VAL A 139 -7.84 0.84 -2.46
C VAL A 139 -9.35 0.76 -2.33
N GLN A 140 -10.01 0.14 -3.29
CA GLN A 140 -11.46 0.00 -3.34
C GLN A 140 -11.89 -1.43 -3.01
N PHE A 141 -12.48 -1.62 -1.84
CA PHE A 141 -13.21 -2.84 -1.48
C PHE A 141 -14.69 -2.70 -1.82
N GLN A 142 -15.33 -3.73 -2.35
CA GLN A 142 -16.74 -3.65 -2.75
C GLN A 142 -17.64 -3.29 -1.55
N GLY A 143 -18.42 -2.21 -1.69
CA GLY A 143 -19.35 -1.76 -0.64
C GLY A 143 -18.75 -0.83 0.42
N PHE A 144 -17.49 -0.42 0.29
CA PHE A 144 -16.82 0.51 1.20
C PHE A 144 -16.36 1.78 0.47
N ALA A 145 -16.11 2.85 1.21
CA ALA A 145 -15.43 4.02 0.64
C ALA A 145 -13.99 3.63 0.23
N PRO A 146 -13.43 4.24 -0.84
CA PRO A 146 -12.04 4.04 -1.20
C PRO A 146 -11.12 4.41 -0.02
N GLN A 147 -10.16 3.54 0.27
CA GLN A 147 -9.16 3.77 1.29
C GLN A 147 -7.95 4.49 0.68
N PRO A 148 -7.63 5.71 1.11
CA PRO A 148 -6.56 6.47 0.51
C PRO A 148 -5.17 6.07 1.04
N VAL A 149 -4.21 5.95 0.13
CA VAL A 149 -2.77 5.90 0.43
C VAL A 149 -2.07 7.09 -0.21
N ARG A 150 -1.20 7.78 0.52
CA ARG A 150 -0.48 8.95 0.02
C ARG A 150 1.02 8.78 0.23
N CYS A 151 1.79 9.10 -0.79
CA CYS A 151 3.24 9.15 -0.67
C CYS A 151 3.66 10.28 0.28
N LYS A 152 4.71 10.03 1.05
CA LYS A 152 5.44 11.08 1.74
C LYS A 152 6.21 11.91 0.71
N ARG A 153 6.66 13.09 1.13
CA ARG A 153 7.49 13.96 0.29
C ARG A 153 8.76 13.21 -0.12
N GLY A 154 9.04 13.14 -1.43
CA GLY A 154 10.16 12.38 -2.00
C GLY A 154 9.73 11.08 -2.71
N GLY A 155 8.47 10.68 -2.59
CA GLY A 155 7.92 9.50 -3.26
C GLY A 155 7.68 8.34 -2.29
N CYS A 156 6.76 7.46 -2.65
CA CYS A 156 6.35 6.34 -1.83
C CYS A 156 7.51 5.38 -1.56
N PHE A 157 8.27 5.02 -2.60
CA PHE A 157 9.34 4.02 -2.47
C PHE A 157 10.70 4.60 -2.09
N THR A 158 10.78 5.91 -1.92
CA THR A 158 11.97 6.62 -1.42
C THR A 158 11.79 6.98 0.05
N THR A 159 10.67 7.57 0.43
CA THR A 159 10.46 8.10 1.80
C THR A 159 9.45 7.27 2.59
N GLY A 160 8.54 6.58 1.90
CA GLY A 160 7.42 5.85 2.48
C GLY A 160 6.07 6.51 2.19
N TRP A 161 5.01 5.98 2.79
CA TRP A 161 3.64 6.41 2.54
C TRP A 161 2.79 6.31 3.81
N THR A 162 1.62 6.93 3.77
CA THR A 162 0.62 6.85 4.84
C THR A 162 -0.67 6.28 4.27
N VAL A 163 -1.23 5.30 4.98
CA VAL A 163 -2.56 4.75 4.74
C VAL A 163 -3.55 5.50 5.64
N PHE A 164 -4.69 5.87 5.08
CA PHE A 164 -5.77 6.57 5.79
C PHE A 164 -7.01 5.68 5.88
N ASN A 165 -7.85 5.91 6.90
CA ASN A 165 -9.21 5.36 7.02
C ASN A 165 -10.27 6.44 6.78
#